data_AF-A0A382R2N2-F1
#
_entry.id   AF-A0A382R2N2-F1
#
_cell.length_a   1.000
_cell.length_b   1.000
_cell.length_c   1.000
_cell.angle_alpha   90.00
_cell.angle_beta   90.00
_cell.angle_gamma   90.00
#
_symmetry.space_group_name_H-M   'P 1'
#
loop_
_entity.id
_entity.type
_entity.pdbx_description
1 polymer ?
#
loop_
_entity_poly.entity_id
_entity_poly.type
_entity_poly.pdbx_seq_one_letter_code
_entity_poly.pdbx_strand_id
1 'polypeptide(L)'
;MTHSILTLARDIKVPTKSGAKRFLIGLKIEESNRPLVPRDVIEKFLMEIGEIELVDAKNKIYGLKLETKGDMGEVQLRRLYRDLKPLNRSNNLYRTYDYLKARKSPVYKEPIKLSNSLKEALETRFEYEN
;
A
#
# COMPACT_ATOMS: atom_id res chain seq x y z
N MET A 1 -6.21 -5.74 18.14
CA MET A 1 -6.82 -4.96 17.04
C MET A 1 -6.16 -5.41 15.74
N THR A 2 -6.93 -5.60 14.67
CA THR A 2 -6.41 -5.90 13.34
C THR A 2 -6.14 -4.60 12.57
N HIS A 3 -5.06 -4.57 11.80
CA HIS A 3 -4.64 -3.39 11.04
C HIS A 3 -4.35 -3.80 9.60
N SER A 4 -4.91 -3.07 8.65
CA SER A 4 -4.64 -3.26 7.23
C SER A 4 -3.60 -2.22 6.80
N ILE A 5 -2.46 -2.72 6.32
CA ILE A 5 -1.33 -1.89 5.90
C ILE A 5 -1.15 -2.06 4.39
N LEU A 6 -1.34 -0.96 3.66
CA LEU A 6 -0.87 -0.90 2.27
C LEU A 6 0.65 -0.86 2.30
N THR A 7 1.27 -1.94 1.85
CA THR A 7 2.73 -2.06 1.86
C THR A 7 3.32 -1.40 0.63
N LEU A 8 4.06 -0.32 0.83
CA LEU A 8 4.63 0.50 -0.23
C LEU A 8 6.02 0.01 -0.63
N ALA A 9 6.82 -0.36 0.37
CA ALA A 9 8.15 -0.90 0.16
C ALA A 9 8.48 -1.91 1.24
N ARG A 10 9.01 -3.05 0.81
CA ARG A 10 9.44 -4.13 1.69
C ARG A 10 10.94 -4.18 1.70
N ASP A 11 11.47 -4.49 2.88
CA ASP A 11 12.87 -4.86 3.06
C ASP A 11 13.90 -3.80 2.61
N ILE A 12 13.65 -2.55 2.97
CA ILE A 12 14.57 -1.44 2.68
C ILE A 12 15.74 -1.50 3.66
N LYS A 13 16.95 -1.68 3.14
CA LYS A 13 18.19 -1.60 3.92
C LYS A 13 18.62 -0.15 4.10
N VAL A 14 18.67 0.33 5.34
CA VAL A 14 19.11 1.68 5.69
C VAL A 14 20.38 1.58 6.55
N PRO A 15 21.50 2.21 6.14
CA PRO A 15 22.69 2.31 6.99
C PRO A 15 22.41 3.19 8.21
N THR A 16 22.78 2.72 9.40
CA THR A 16 22.69 3.49 10.65
C THR A 16 24.03 3.50 11.39
N LYS A 17 24.20 4.38 12.38
CA LYS A 17 25.43 4.48 13.18
C LYS A 17 25.81 3.16 13.88
N SER A 18 24.85 2.28 14.14
CA SER A 18 25.05 0.98 14.78
C SER A 18 24.99 -0.22 13.80
N GLY A 19 25.05 0.03 12.49
CA GLY A 19 24.94 -0.98 11.44
C GLY A 19 23.72 -0.81 10.53
N ALA A 20 23.55 -1.68 9.54
CA ALA A 20 22.40 -1.61 8.64
C ALA A 20 21.12 -2.17 9.29
N LYS A 21 20.02 -1.41 9.23
CA LYS A 21 18.68 -1.86 9.64
C LYS A 21 17.81 -2.11 8.41
N ARG A 22 16.81 -2.98 8.54
CA ARG A 22 15.88 -3.33 7.45
C ARG A 22 14.47 -2.92 7.84
N PHE A 23 13.80 -2.19 6.96
CA PHE A 23 12.48 -1.62 7.25
C PHE A 23 11.42 -2.08 6.25
N LEU A 24 10.21 -2.27 6.76
CA LEU A 24 8.98 -2.33 5.96
C LEU A 24 8.27 -1.00 6.15
N ILE A 25 7.82 -0.42 5.04
CA ILE A 25 7.12 0.85 5.06
C ILE A 25 5.77 0.70 4.37
N GLY A 26 4.75 1.27 5.00
CA GLY A 26 3.39 1.21 4.51
C GLY A 26 2.50 2.29 5.08
N LEU A 27 1.26 2.28 4.64
CA LEU A 27 0.19 3.16 5.11
C LEU A 27 -0.83 2.33 5.85
N LYS A 28 -1.08 2.66 7.12
CA LYS A 28 -2.23 2.15 7.86
C LYS A 28 -3.45 2.88 7.32
N ILE A 29 -4.22 2.21 6.46
CA ILE A 29 -5.42 2.80 5.82
C ILE A 29 -6.72 2.38 6.53
N GLU A 30 -6.68 1.25 7.25
CA GLU A 30 -7.81 0.76 8.04
C GLU A 30 -7.38 0.28 9.45
N GLU A 31 -8.32 0.35 10.39
CA GLU A 31 -8.20 -0.23 11.72
C GLU A 31 -9.49 -0.97 12.07
N SER A 32 -9.38 -2.28 12.33
CA SER A 32 -10.54 -3.14 12.62
C SER A 32 -11.66 -2.98 11.57
N ASN A 33 -11.31 -3.01 10.28
CA ASN A 33 -12.19 -2.83 9.12
C ASN A 33 -12.88 -1.45 9.02
N ARG A 34 -12.37 -0.44 9.75
CA ARG A 34 -12.83 0.95 9.66
C ARG A 34 -11.79 1.77 8.89
N PRO A 35 -12.16 2.39 7.76
CA PRO A 35 -11.30 3.32 7.07
C PRO A 35 -10.88 4.47 8.00
N LEU A 36 -9.59 4.78 8.05
CA LEU A 36 -9.07 5.91 8.83
C LEU A 36 -9.30 7.26 8.14
N VAL A 37 -9.63 7.22 6.85
CA VAL A 37 -9.94 8.37 6.00
C VAL A 37 -11.12 8.04 5.08
N PRO A 38 -11.84 9.04 4.55
CA PRO A 38 -12.90 8.83 3.57
C PRO A 38 -12.44 8.00 2.36
N ARG A 39 -13.34 7.19 1.80
CA ARG A 39 -13.02 6.23 0.72
C ARG A 39 -12.52 6.92 -0.55
N ASP A 40 -13.16 8.02 -0.93
CA ASP A 40 -12.77 8.87 -2.04
C ASP A 40 -11.35 9.42 -1.90
N VAL A 41 -10.96 9.79 -0.67
CA VAL A 41 -9.59 10.24 -0.36
C VAL A 41 -8.59 9.10 -0.53
N ILE A 42 -8.90 7.88 -0.07
CA ILE A 42 -8.05 6.70 -0.28
C ILE A 42 -7.93 6.41 -1.78
N GLU A 43 -9.04 6.31 -2.49
CA GLU A 43 -9.07 5.95 -3.91
C GLU A 43 -8.29 6.93 -4.76
N LYS A 44 -8.57 8.23 -4.61
CA LYS A 44 -7.84 9.29 -5.31
C LYS A 44 -6.34 9.17 -5.07
N PHE A 45 -5.97 8.95 -3.81
CA PHE A 45 -4.59 8.79 -3.44
C PHE A 45 -3.95 7.53 -4.05
N LEU A 46 -4.63 6.38 -4.02
CA LEU A 46 -4.12 5.14 -4.63
C LEU A 46 -3.89 5.33 -6.13
N MET A 47 -4.81 6.00 -6.82
CA MET A 47 -4.69 6.35 -8.25
C MET A 47 -3.56 7.34 -8.53
N GLU A 48 -3.26 8.25 -7.59
CA GLU A 48 -2.14 9.20 -7.72
C GLU A 48 -0.77 8.50 -7.61
N ILE A 49 -0.64 7.48 -6.77
CA ILE A 49 0.65 6.81 -6.53
C ILE A 49 0.89 5.58 -7.41
N GLY A 50 -0.14 5.06 -8.06
CA GLY A 50 -0.02 3.89 -8.93
C GLY A 50 -1.34 3.45 -9.53
N GLU A 51 -1.32 2.25 -10.09
CA GLU A 51 -2.44 1.63 -10.75
C GLU A 51 -3.07 0.59 -9.82
N ILE A 52 -4.36 0.73 -9.55
CA ILE A 52 -5.10 -0.27 -8.76
C ILE A 52 -5.43 -1.44 -9.68
N GLU A 53 -5.11 -2.66 -9.27
CA GLU A 53 -5.36 -3.88 -10.04
C GLU A 53 -6.22 -4.86 -9.25
N LEU A 54 -7.06 -5.63 -9.94
CA LEU A 54 -7.78 -6.75 -9.33
C LEU A 54 -6.87 -7.97 -9.34
N VAL A 55 -6.48 -8.45 -8.15
CA VAL A 55 -5.56 -9.60 -7.98
C VAL A 55 -6.33 -10.90 -7.82
N ASP A 56 -7.48 -10.86 -7.17
CA ASP A 56 -8.37 -12.01 -6.99
C ASP A 56 -9.83 -11.53 -7.02
N ALA A 57 -10.52 -11.79 -8.13
CA ALA A 57 -11.91 -11.41 -8.32
C ALA A 57 -12.85 -12.10 -7.30
N LYS A 58 -12.62 -13.39 -7.03
CA LYS A 58 -13.49 -14.19 -6.14
C LYS A 58 -13.45 -13.66 -4.71
N ASN A 59 -12.26 -13.30 -4.23
CA ASN A 59 -12.06 -12.81 -2.87
C ASN A 59 -12.02 -11.27 -2.78
N LYS A 60 -12.24 -10.56 -3.90
CA LYS A 60 -12.18 -9.10 -4.01
C LYS A 60 -10.88 -8.52 -3.46
N ILE A 61 -9.76 -9.18 -3.77
CA ILE A 61 -8.43 -8.73 -3.35
C ILE A 61 -7.89 -7.79 -4.42
N TYR A 62 -7.61 -6.56 -4.01
CA TYR A 62 -7.04 -5.53 -4.86
C TYR A 62 -5.55 -5.34 -4.56
N GLY A 63 -4.77 -5.11 -5.60
CA GLY A 63 -3.36 -4.76 -5.54
C GLY A 63 -3.15 -3.30 -5.92
N LEU A 64 -1.95 -2.81 -5.65
CA LEU A 64 -1.47 -1.53 -6.16
C LEU A 64 -0.17 -1.78 -6.90
N LYS A 65 -0.25 -1.66 -8.23
CA LYS A 65 0.89 -1.74 -9.12
C LYS A 65 1.52 -0.36 -9.22
N LEU A 66 2.71 -0.23 -8.64
CA LEU A 66 3.51 0.98 -8.78
C LEU A 66 4.28 0.90 -10.11
N GLU A 67 4.22 1.94 -10.94
CA GLU A 67 5.04 2.03 -12.15
C GLU A 67 6.53 2.05 -11.77
N THR A 68 7.12 0.87 -11.74
CA THR A 68 8.50 0.66 -11.33
C THR A 68 9.16 -0.23 -12.37
N LYS A 69 10.24 0.25 -12.99
CA LYS A 69 11.08 -0.59 -13.86
C LYS A 69 12.07 -1.33 -12.95
N GLY A 70 11.70 -2.53 -12.52
CA GLY A 70 12.52 -3.39 -11.65
C GLY A 70 12.35 -3.08 -10.15
N ASP A 71 13.35 -3.48 -9.34
CA ASP A 71 13.39 -3.11 -7.92
C ASP A 71 13.32 -1.59 -7.77
N MET A 72 12.46 -1.09 -6.87
CA MET A 72 12.42 0.34 -6.57
C MET A 72 13.76 0.79 -5.99
N GLY A 73 14.54 1.48 -6.82
CA GLY A 73 15.78 2.11 -6.37
C GLY A 73 15.52 3.20 -5.33
N GLU A 74 16.56 3.59 -4.61
CA GLU A 74 16.48 4.57 -3.53
C GLU A 74 15.82 5.90 -3.96
N VAL A 75 16.04 6.32 -5.22
CA VAL A 75 15.44 7.53 -5.80
C VAL A 75 13.92 7.40 -5.96
N GLN A 76 13.44 6.26 -6.45
CA GLN A 76 12.00 6.00 -6.63
C GLN A 76 11.30 5.92 -5.27
N LEU A 77 11.92 5.25 -4.29
CA LEU A 77 11.44 5.24 -2.92
C LEU A 77 11.33 6.65 -2.33
N ARG A 78 12.36 7.50 -2.50
CA ARG A 78 12.31 8.89 -2.03
C ARG A 78 11.21 9.71 -2.70
N ARG A 79 10.99 9.53 -4.00
CA ARG A 79 9.90 10.20 -4.74
C ARG A 79 8.55 9.76 -4.18
N LEU A 80 8.32 8.45 -4.09
CA LEU A 80 7.13 7.90 -3.46
C LEU A 80 6.93 8.50 -2.06
N TYR A 81 7.94 8.50 -1.18
CA TYR A 81 7.84 9.12 0.14
C TYR A 81 7.50 10.61 0.14
N ARG A 82 8.06 11.37 -0.81
CA ARG A 82 7.73 12.79 -0.95
C ARG A 82 6.25 12.96 -1.34
N ASP A 83 5.77 12.15 -2.26
CA ASP A 83 4.41 12.24 -2.79
C ASP A 83 3.39 11.73 -1.74
N LEU A 84 3.80 10.80 -0.86
CA LEU A 84 3.04 10.33 0.31
C LEU A 84 2.93 11.34 1.45
N LYS A 85 3.88 12.28 1.54
CA LYS A 85 4.04 13.16 2.71
C LYS A 85 2.82 14.05 3.00
N PRO A 86 2.13 14.65 2.00
CA PRO A 86 0.95 15.46 2.22
C PRO A 86 -0.21 14.65 2.82
N LEU A 87 -0.53 13.49 2.24
CA LEU A 87 -1.60 12.62 2.75
C LEU A 87 -1.28 12.16 4.18
N ASN A 88 -0.03 11.78 4.42
CA ASN A 88 0.39 11.34 5.73
C ASN A 88 0.29 12.46 6.79
N ARG A 89 0.63 13.71 6.46
CA ARG A 89 0.54 14.81 7.42
C ARG A 89 -0.89 15.07 7.89
N SER A 90 -1.85 15.01 6.97
CA SER A 90 -3.26 15.29 7.30
C SER A 90 -3.91 14.18 8.10
N ASN A 91 -3.47 12.92 7.91
CA ASN A 91 -4.21 11.74 8.38
C ASN A 91 -3.37 10.77 9.25
N ASN A 92 -2.08 11.03 9.43
CA ASN A 92 -1.15 10.22 10.21
C ASN A 92 -1.17 8.71 9.88
N LEU A 93 -1.14 8.39 8.58
CA LEU A 93 -1.29 7.02 8.05
C LEU A 93 0.04 6.26 7.94
N TYR A 94 1.17 6.95 7.78
CA TYR A 94 2.47 6.38 7.51
C TYR A 94 3.02 5.57 8.67
N ARG A 95 3.51 4.37 8.38
CA ARG A 95 4.10 3.47 9.36
C ARG A 95 5.40 2.88 8.84
N THR A 96 6.38 2.85 9.74
CA THR A 96 7.66 2.17 9.55
C THR A 96 7.75 1.04 10.55
N TYR A 97 8.01 -0.17 10.06
CA TYR A 97 8.19 -1.37 10.88
C TYR A 97 9.58 -1.95 10.68
N ASP A 98 10.12 -2.59 11.72
CA ASP A 98 11.29 -3.45 11.57
C ASP A 98 10.91 -4.67 10.71
N TYR A 99 11.54 -4.80 9.53
CA TYR A 99 11.20 -5.84 8.57
C TYR A 99 11.47 -7.25 9.11
N LEU A 100 12.56 -7.44 9.87
CA LEU A 100 12.93 -8.75 10.39
C LEU A 100 11.95 -9.25 11.46
N LYS A 101 11.30 -8.34 12.16
CA LYS A 101 10.19 -8.65 13.08
C LYS A 101 8.89 -8.85 12.31
N ALA A 102 8.54 -7.92 11.42
CA ALA A 102 7.28 -7.94 10.69
C ALA A 102 7.10 -9.20 9.83
N ARG A 103 8.17 -9.68 9.18
CA ARG A 103 8.12 -10.88 8.32
C ARG A 103 7.77 -12.19 9.06
N LYS A 104 7.95 -12.22 10.39
CA LYS A 104 7.65 -13.39 11.22
C LYS A 104 6.17 -13.46 11.62
N SER A 105 5.46 -12.35 11.48
CA SER A 105 4.03 -12.29 11.76
C SER A 105 3.23 -12.82 10.57
N PRO A 106 2.12 -13.53 10.80
CA PRO A 106 1.20 -13.87 9.72
C PRO A 106 0.62 -12.57 9.13
N VAL A 107 0.70 -12.45 7.81
CA VAL A 107 0.15 -11.33 7.04
C VAL A 107 -0.87 -11.91 6.05
N TYR A 108 -2.11 -11.43 6.13
CA TYR A 108 -3.17 -11.81 5.21
C TYR A 108 -3.37 -10.69 4.20
N LYS A 109 -3.61 -11.05 2.94
CA LYS A 109 -4.08 -10.09 1.94
C LYS A 109 -5.54 -9.77 2.28
N GLU A 110 -5.81 -8.52 2.60
CA GLU A 110 -7.16 -8.06 2.95
C GLU A 110 -7.75 -7.22 1.81
N PRO A 111 -9.05 -7.35 1.53
CA PRO A 111 -9.73 -6.52 0.55
C PRO A 111 -9.80 -5.08 1.07
N ILE A 112 -9.40 -4.11 0.25
CA ILE A 112 -9.56 -2.69 0.55
C ILE A 112 -11.00 -2.27 0.22
N LYS A 113 -11.62 -1.44 1.05
CA LYS A 113 -12.97 -0.92 0.78
C LYS A 113 -12.96 0.16 -0.30
N LEU A 114 -13.08 -0.27 -1.56
CA LEU A 114 -13.28 0.61 -2.72
C LEU A 114 -14.76 0.92 -3.00
N SER A 115 -15.01 2.00 -3.72
CA SER A 115 -16.30 2.43 -4.26
C SER A 115 -16.84 1.42 -5.27
N ASN A 116 -18.16 1.30 -5.39
CA ASN A 116 -18.77 0.32 -6.28
C ASN A 116 -18.41 0.59 -7.75
N SER A 117 -18.41 1.86 -8.16
CA SER A 117 -18.00 2.27 -9.51
C SER A 117 -16.58 1.84 -9.86
N LEU A 118 -15.64 1.98 -8.92
CA LEU A 118 -14.26 1.56 -9.15
C LEU A 118 -14.13 0.03 -9.20
N LYS A 119 -14.88 -0.70 -8.37
CA LYS A 119 -14.90 -2.16 -8.40
C LYS A 119 -15.41 -2.69 -9.74
N GLU A 120 -16.55 -2.17 -10.21
CA GLU A 120 -17.13 -2.56 -11.49
C GLU A 120 -16.18 -2.28 -12.66
N ALA A 121 -15.49 -1.13 -12.63
CA ALA A 121 -14.48 -0.80 -13.64
C ALA A 121 -13.29 -1.77 -13.63
N LEU A 122 -12.81 -2.16 -12.44
CA LEU A 122 -11.70 -3.11 -12.30
C LEU A 122 -12.10 -4.54 -12.67
N GLU A 123 -13.32 -4.97 -12.31
CA GLU A 123 -13.88 -6.27 -12.70
C GLU A 123 -14.04 -6.36 -14.22
N THR A 124 -14.66 -5.35 -14.83
CA THR A 124 -14.81 -5.26 -16.30
C THR A 124 -13.46 -5.36 -16.99
N ARG A 125 -12.48 -4.57 -16.54
CA ARG A 125 -11.13 -4.58 -17.12
C ARG A 125 -10.44 -5.94 -16.97
N PHE A 126 -10.58 -6.59 -15.82
CA PHE A 126 -10.00 -7.90 -15.56
C PHE A 126 -10.56 -8.98 -16.49
N GLU A 127 -11.86 -8.94 -16.79
CA GLU A 127 -12.53 -9.84 -17.76
C GLU A 127 -12.07 -9.62 -19.22
N TYR A 128 -11.65 -8.40 -19.59
CA TYR A 128 -11.10 -8.14 -20.93
C TYR A 128 -9.64 -8.58 -21.06
N GLU A 129 -8.88 -8.58 -19.97
CA GLU A 129 -7.45 -8.89 -19.96
C GLU A 129 -7.14 -10.39 -19.75
N ASN A 130 -8.12 -11.21 -19.35
CA ASN A 130 -7.96 -12.65 -19.04
C ASN A 130 -9.07 -13.51 -19.66
#